data_AF-A0A653PRQ6-F1
#
_entry.id   AF-A0A653PRQ6-F1
#
_cell.length_a   1.000
_cell.length_b   1.000
_cell.length_c   1.000
_cell.angle_alpha   90.00
_cell.angle_beta   90.00
_cell.angle_gamma   90.00
#
_symmetry.space_group_name_H-M   'P 1'
#
loop_
_entity.id
_entity.type
_entity.pdbx_description
1 polymer ?
#
loop_
_entity_poly.entity_id
_entity_poly.type
_entity_poly.pdbx_seq_one_letter_code
_entity_poly.pdbx_strand_id
1 'polypeptide(L)'
;MRAARAVAAQSCNMRAFFDDQLTLGVGAGPHRSIRRNDDLPQNRTGDSRFAGLAAPSASDRTTSGWAVRDVNSHGDAPRNIIHPRIGPRFRYQAAASVAGALLAFERAVILSDRALMIEVPLRTLLISPHLDDAVLGCGASLAGASDVLVCTVFTGCPAADAHTDWDAQCGFPDARQAMPARIEEDNRALGLLGATPLHLGFLDSQYVPFAADADKPTRGALTRAFLDAIDTYRPNALMIPLGLFHSDHALVHEAACDAWLRHADLPCIAYEEALYRCKRALLQKRLADLLERGIEATPLNARLPDHAEAQRREALKREAVNAYPSQLKAFGPDGYGDVFLPERFWTLEPAETRA
;
A
#
# COMPACT_ATOMS: atom_id res chain seq x y z
N MET A 1 29.27 -38.57 -19.48
CA MET A 1 28.86 -37.24 -18.96
C MET A 1 30.07 -36.32 -18.84
N ARG A 2 30.32 -35.46 -19.84
CA ARG A 2 31.34 -34.40 -19.77
C ARG A 2 30.70 -33.13 -19.20
N ALA A 3 31.17 -32.65 -18.04
CA ALA A 3 30.74 -31.37 -17.48
C ALA A 3 31.75 -30.28 -17.89
N ALA A 4 31.29 -29.23 -18.58
CA ALA A 4 32.08 -28.03 -18.80
C ALA A 4 31.89 -27.08 -17.61
N ARG A 5 32.99 -26.52 -17.11
CA ARG A 5 32.98 -25.44 -16.09
C ARG A 5 33.45 -24.16 -16.76
N ALA A 6 32.65 -23.10 -16.66
CA ALA A 6 32.98 -21.76 -17.13
C ALA A 6 32.64 -20.75 -16.03
N VAL A 7 33.23 -19.55 -16.09
CA VAL A 7 32.80 -18.40 -15.29
C VAL A 7 31.94 -17.54 -16.22
N ALA A 8 30.70 -17.29 -15.81
CA ALA A 8 29.81 -16.37 -16.52
C ALA A 8 29.75 -15.06 -15.73
N ALA A 9 29.89 -13.93 -16.42
CA ALA A 9 29.59 -12.62 -15.89
C ALA A 9 28.23 -12.18 -16.46
N GLN A 10 27.31 -11.78 -15.58
CA GLN A 10 26.05 -11.16 -15.96
C GLN A 10 25.95 -9.79 -15.29
N SER A 11 25.62 -8.79 -16.09
CA SER A 11 25.17 -7.48 -15.62
C SER A 11 23.66 -7.49 -15.53
N CYS A 12 23.11 -7.05 -14.40
CA CYS A 12 21.67 -6.84 -14.25
C CYS A 12 21.39 -5.45 -13.70
N ASN A 13 20.37 -4.80 -14.25
CA ASN A 13 19.87 -3.53 -13.75
C ASN A 13 18.76 -3.83 -12.75
N MET A 14 18.93 -3.43 -11.49
CA MET A 14 17.92 -3.64 -10.47
C MET A 14 17.51 -2.27 -9.90
N ARG A 15 16.22 -1.98 -9.94
CA ARG A 15 15.65 -0.78 -9.30
C ARG A 15 15.45 -1.13 -7.82
N ALA A 16 16.24 -0.53 -6.94
CA ALA A 16 16.05 -0.70 -5.51
C ALA A 16 14.86 0.16 -5.07
N PHE A 17 13.89 -0.45 -4.38
CA PHE A 17 12.89 0.30 -3.61
C PHE A 17 13.65 1.02 -2.48
N PHE A 18 13.43 2.34 -2.35
CA PHE A 18 14.07 3.34 -1.48
C PHE A 18 15.03 4.29 -2.23
N ASP A 19 14.45 5.42 -2.64
CA ASP A 19 14.99 6.57 -3.38
C ASP A 19 15.56 6.27 -4.78
N ASP A 20 15.05 7.02 -5.77
CA ASP A 20 15.23 6.89 -7.22
C ASP A 20 16.68 6.96 -7.72
N GLN A 21 17.48 5.94 -7.44
CA GLN A 21 18.77 5.73 -8.09
C GLN A 21 18.87 4.29 -8.62
N LEU A 22 18.99 4.17 -9.94
CA LEU A 22 19.28 2.91 -10.63
C LEU A 22 20.60 2.34 -10.09
N THR A 23 20.57 1.17 -9.46
CA THR A 23 21.79 0.51 -8.99
C THR A 23 22.23 -0.51 -10.04
N LEU A 24 23.46 -0.38 -10.55
CA LEU A 24 24.06 -1.32 -11.49
C LEU A 24 24.72 -2.47 -10.71
N GLY A 25 24.21 -3.69 -10.86
CA GLY A 25 24.79 -4.88 -10.24
C GLY A 25 25.59 -5.71 -11.24
N VAL A 26 26.83 -6.05 -10.92
CA VAL A 26 27.65 -6.99 -11.70
C VAL A 26 27.90 -8.24 -10.86
N GLY A 27 27.45 -9.40 -11.34
CA GLY A 27 27.66 -10.69 -10.70
C GLY A 27 28.54 -11.59 -11.54
N ALA A 28 29.50 -12.29 -10.91
CA ALA A 28 30.29 -13.35 -11.52
C ALA A 28 30.22 -14.60 -10.65
N GLY A 29 29.87 -15.75 -11.25
CA GLY A 29 29.67 -17.00 -10.50
C GLY A 29 30.01 -18.25 -11.30
N PRO A 30 30.25 -19.38 -10.62
CA PRO A 30 30.59 -20.64 -11.27
C PRO A 30 29.39 -21.19 -12.06
N HIS A 31 29.59 -21.46 -13.34
CA HIS A 31 28.59 -22.05 -14.22
C HIS A 31 28.85 -23.55 -14.41
N ARG A 32 27.80 -24.36 -14.26
CA ARG A 32 27.83 -25.81 -14.52
C ARG A 32 26.73 -26.17 -15.50
N SER A 33 27.09 -26.63 -16.70
CA SER A 33 26.14 -27.20 -17.65
C SER A 33 26.24 -28.72 -17.66
N ILE A 34 25.09 -29.40 -17.61
CA ILE A 34 24.97 -30.85 -17.72
C ILE A 34 24.32 -31.15 -19.07
N ARG A 35 25.07 -31.73 -20.01
CA ARG A 35 24.47 -32.30 -21.22
C ARG A 35 23.90 -33.68 -20.89
N ARG A 36 22.63 -33.90 -21.19
CA ARG A 36 22.01 -35.23 -21.29
C ARG A 36 21.76 -35.50 -22.78
N ASN A 37 22.08 -36.73 -23.21
CA ASN A 37 22.03 -37.30 -24.56
C ASN A 37 23.33 -37.17 -25.38
N ASP A 38 23.97 -38.33 -25.58
CA ASP A 38 25.08 -38.51 -26.52
C ASP A 38 24.61 -38.95 -27.92
N ASP A 39 23.30 -39.06 -28.20
CA ASP A 39 22.77 -39.49 -29.50
C ASP A 39 21.59 -38.64 -30.00
N LEU A 40 21.86 -37.44 -30.53
CA LEU A 40 20.89 -36.69 -31.34
C LEU A 40 21.53 -36.14 -32.64
N PRO A 41 20.83 -36.20 -33.79
CA PRO A 41 21.32 -35.68 -35.07
C PRO A 41 21.60 -34.17 -35.01
N GLN A 42 22.61 -33.74 -35.76
CA GLN A 42 23.27 -32.41 -35.73
C GLN A 42 22.39 -31.18 -36.00
N ASN A 43 21.07 -31.31 -36.10
CA ASN A 43 20.17 -30.22 -36.50
C ASN A 43 19.02 -29.93 -35.52
N ARG A 44 19.22 -30.16 -34.20
CA ARG A 44 18.35 -29.60 -33.16
C ARG A 44 19.15 -28.70 -32.22
N THR A 45 18.79 -27.41 -32.17
CA THR A 45 19.25 -26.48 -31.14
C THR A 45 18.14 -26.31 -30.11
N GLY A 46 18.20 -27.07 -29.03
CA GLY A 46 17.22 -26.96 -27.96
C GLY A 46 17.20 -28.23 -27.13
N ASP A 47 17.96 -28.21 -26.02
CA ASP A 47 17.51 -28.67 -24.71
C ASP A 47 18.69 -28.79 -23.76
N SER A 48 18.77 -27.88 -22.78
CA SER A 48 19.38 -28.12 -21.48
C SER A 48 18.72 -27.19 -20.47
N ARG A 49 17.91 -27.76 -19.57
CA ARG A 49 17.24 -27.08 -18.45
C ARG A 49 18.16 -27.13 -17.22
N PHE A 50 18.05 -26.09 -16.38
CA PHE A 50 18.79 -25.76 -15.15
C PHE A 50 20.09 -24.95 -15.31
N ALA A 51 20.01 -23.69 -14.87
CA ALA A 51 21.13 -22.84 -14.49
C ALA A 51 20.88 -22.35 -13.05
N GLY A 52 21.89 -22.42 -12.19
CA GLY A 52 21.90 -21.77 -10.89
C GLY A 52 23.16 -20.93 -10.79
N LEU A 53 23.01 -19.63 -10.52
CA LEU A 53 24.10 -18.71 -10.26
C LEU A 53 23.96 -18.26 -8.80
N ALA A 54 24.95 -18.58 -7.97
CA ALA A 54 25.15 -17.88 -6.70
C ALA A 54 26.09 -16.71 -7.01
N ALA A 55 25.57 -15.49 -7.01
CA ALA A 55 26.34 -14.27 -7.24
C ALA A 55 26.33 -13.43 -5.96
N PRO A 56 27.50 -13.16 -5.34
CA PRO A 56 27.57 -12.12 -4.32
C PRO A 56 27.38 -10.76 -5.00
N SER A 57 26.36 -10.01 -4.61
CA SER A 57 26.19 -8.61 -5.05
C SER A 57 26.88 -7.67 -4.06
N ALA A 58 27.82 -6.86 -4.55
CA ALA A 58 28.35 -5.71 -3.82
C ALA A 58 27.64 -4.44 -4.33
N SER A 59 27.01 -3.68 -3.45
CA SER A 59 26.52 -2.34 -3.74
C SER A 59 27.39 -1.33 -3.01
N ASP A 60 28.18 -0.54 -3.74
CA ASP A 60 28.87 0.60 -3.15
C ASP A 60 27.85 1.70 -2.85
N ARG A 61 27.45 1.82 -1.58
CA ARG A 61 27.04 3.12 -1.02
C ARG A 61 28.30 3.75 -0.45
N THR A 62 28.55 5.02 -0.75
CA THR A 62 29.59 5.82 -0.09
C THR A 62 29.21 6.12 1.36
N THR A 63 29.04 5.09 2.18
CA THR A 63 29.01 5.10 3.64
C THR A 63 29.31 3.67 4.11
N SER A 64 30.28 3.53 5.02
CA SER A 64 30.90 2.29 5.48
C SER A 64 29.91 1.26 6.03
N GLY A 65 29.63 0.21 5.25
CA GLY A 65 28.93 -1.00 5.72
C GLY A 65 28.61 -1.96 4.57
N TRP A 66 29.19 -3.16 4.60
CA TRP A 66 28.90 -4.21 3.61
C TRP A 66 27.68 -5.02 4.08
N ALA A 67 26.67 -5.19 3.23
CA ALA A 67 25.57 -6.13 3.43
C ALA A 67 25.57 -7.15 2.29
N VAL A 68 25.66 -8.44 2.63
CA VAL A 68 25.54 -9.55 1.68
C VAL A 68 24.07 -9.95 1.62
N ARG A 69 23.46 -9.93 0.43
CA ARG A 69 22.14 -10.53 0.16
C ARG A 69 22.30 -11.68 -0.83
N ASP A 70 21.81 -12.85 -0.48
CA ASP A 70 21.65 -13.98 -1.40
C ASP A 70 20.40 -13.78 -2.25
N VAL A 71 20.58 -13.72 -3.58
CA VAL A 71 19.47 -13.63 -4.54
C VAL A 71 19.55 -14.84 -5.47
N ASN A 72 18.61 -15.76 -5.36
CA ASN A 72 18.40 -16.82 -6.35
C ASN A 72 17.49 -16.29 -7.46
N SER A 73 18.05 -16.04 -8.65
CA SER A 73 17.27 -15.66 -9.83
C SER A 73 17.14 -16.86 -10.80
N HIS A 74 15.91 -17.10 -11.27
CA HIS A 74 15.60 -18.05 -12.35
C HIS A 74 15.27 -17.24 -13.61
N GLY A 75 16.09 -17.35 -14.66
CA GLY A 75 15.84 -16.67 -15.93
C GLY A 75 16.60 -17.32 -17.08
N ASP A 76 15.93 -17.46 -18.22
CA ASP A 76 16.51 -17.89 -19.50
C ASP A 76 17.49 -16.84 -20.01
N ALA A 77 18.73 -17.24 -20.29
CA ALA A 77 19.81 -16.34 -20.70
C ALA A 77 19.89 -16.18 -22.24
N PRO A 78 20.17 -14.98 -22.78
CA PRO A 78 20.65 -14.81 -24.14
C PRO A 78 22.15 -15.15 -24.25
N ARG A 79 22.51 -15.63 -25.45
CA ARG A 79 23.81 -16.22 -25.80
C ARG A 79 24.92 -15.17 -25.92
N ASN A 80 26.03 -15.36 -25.20
CA ASN A 80 27.39 -15.02 -25.65
C ASN A 80 28.43 -15.72 -24.74
N ILE A 81 29.34 -16.49 -25.37
CA ILE A 81 30.35 -17.32 -24.69
C ILE A 81 31.72 -16.67 -24.87
N ILE A 82 32.46 -16.48 -23.77
CA ILE A 82 33.91 -16.20 -23.77
C ILE A 82 34.60 -17.29 -22.93
N HIS A 83 35.61 -17.97 -23.48
CA HIS A 83 36.44 -18.98 -22.80
C HIS A 83 37.62 -18.31 -22.07
N PRO A 84 38.06 -18.76 -20.85
CA PRO A 84 39.21 -19.71 -20.78
C PRO A 84 39.44 -20.54 -19.48
N ARG A 85 40.28 -21.59 -19.65
CA ARG A 85 41.30 -22.29 -18.80
C ARG A 85 41.04 -22.81 -17.35
N ILE A 86 41.67 -23.97 -17.07
CA ILE A 86 41.40 -24.94 -15.98
C ILE A 86 42.46 -24.86 -14.85
N GLY A 87 42.04 -25.01 -13.58
CA GLY A 87 42.87 -25.26 -12.38
C GLY A 87 42.09 -26.05 -11.29
N PRO A 88 42.76 -26.70 -10.29
CA PRO A 88 42.18 -27.86 -9.60
C PRO A 88 41.43 -27.61 -8.28
N ARG A 89 40.31 -28.37 -8.16
CA ARG A 89 39.70 -29.10 -7.02
C ARG A 89 39.50 -28.44 -5.64
N PHE A 90 38.21 -28.30 -5.26
CA PHE A 90 37.70 -28.54 -3.90
C PHE A 90 36.36 -29.31 -3.96
N ARG A 91 36.11 -30.18 -2.98
CA ARG A 91 34.91 -31.03 -2.81
C ARG A 91 34.05 -30.50 -1.65
N TYR A 92 32.73 -30.50 -1.80
CA TYR A 92 31.80 -30.64 -0.67
C TYR A 92 30.57 -31.47 -1.10
N GLN A 93 30.13 -32.36 -0.21
CA GLN A 93 28.94 -33.20 -0.28
C GLN A 93 27.84 -32.59 0.60
N ALA A 94 26.60 -32.52 0.09
CA ALA A 94 25.40 -32.86 0.85
C ALA A 94 24.21 -32.95 -0.13
N ALA A 95 23.41 -34.01 0.02
CA ALA A 95 22.23 -34.34 -0.75
C ALA A 95 21.04 -34.46 0.22
N ALA A 96 19.86 -33.94 -0.15
CA ALA A 96 18.56 -34.55 0.14
C ALA A 96 17.38 -33.75 -0.48
N SER A 97 16.59 -34.44 -1.30
CA SER A 97 15.13 -34.29 -1.48
C SER A 97 14.53 -32.97 -2.01
N VAL A 98 14.61 -32.74 -3.33
CA VAL A 98 13.84 -31.69 -4.07
C VAL A 98 12.44 -32.17 -4.50
N ALA A 99 12.15 -33.47 -4.41
CA ALA A 99 10.92 -34.04 -4.99
C ALA A 99 9.64 -33.75 -4.16
N GLY A 100 9.75 -33.55 -2.85
CA GLY A 100 8.59 -33.26 -1.99
C GLY A 100 8.05 -31.83 -2.13
N ALA A 101 8.88 -30.87 -2.54
CA ALA A 101 8.51 -29.47 -2.66
C ALA A 101 7.74 -29.14 -3.96
N LEU A 102 7.94 -29.93 -5.03
CA LEU A 102 7.30 -29.67 -6.33
C LEU A 102 5.78 -29.94 -6.31
N LEU A 103 5.31 -30.94 -5.57
CA LEU A 103 3.89 -31.29 -5.52
C LEU A 103 3.05 -30.33 -4.64
N ALA A 104 3.69 -29.68 -3.65
CA ALA A 104 3.05 -28.63 -2.87
C ALA A 104 2.90 -27.32 -3.67
N PHE A 105 3.81 -27.06 -4.61
CA PHE A 105 3.79 -25.85 -5.44
C PHE A 105 2.74 -25.93 -6.55
N GLU A 106 2.54 -27.09 -7.19
CA GLU A 106 1.50 -27.25 -8.20
C GLU A 106 0.08 -27.13 -7.63
N ARG A 107 -0.15 -27.51 -6.37
CA ARG A 107 -1.44 -27.26 -5.68
C ARG A 107 -1.64 -25.81 -5.26
N ALA A 108 -0.57 -25.07 -4.93
CA ALA A 108 -0.65 -23.66 -4.57
C ALA A 108 -0.92 -22.76 -5.78
N VAL A 109 -0.37 -23.10 -6.95
CA VAL A 109 -0.58 -22.34 -8.20
C VAL A 109 -1.98 -22.53 -8.76
N ILE A 110 -2.62 -23.69 -8.53
CA ILE A 110 -4.01 -23.94 -9.00
C ILE A 110 -5.06 -23.28 -8.07
N LEU A 111 -4.68 -22.79 -6.88
CA LEU A 111 -5.57 -22.07 -5.97
C LEU A 111 -5.49 -20.53 -6.09
N SER A 112 -4.51 -19.97 -6.80
CA SER A 112 -4.40 -18.51 -7.00
C SER A 112 -5.13 -18.00 -8.26
N ASP A 113 -5.73 -18.90 -9.05
CA ASP A 113 -6.42 -18.56 -10.31
C ASP A 113 -7.94 -18.40 -10.13
N ARG A 114 -8.39 -18.19 -8.89
CA ARG A 114 -9.69 -17.56 -8.60
C ARG A 114 -9.56 -16.03 -8.60
N ALA A 115 -8.88 -15.49 -9.60
CA ALA A 115 -9.36 -14.27 -10.21
C ALA A 115 -10.72 -14.60 -10.84
N LEU A 116 -11.76 -14.59 -10.00
CA LEU A 116 -13.10 -14.35 -10.48
C LEU A 116 -13.02 -12.99 -11.19
N MET A 117 -12.78 -13.04 -12.51
CA MET A 117 -13.23 -12.03 -13.46
C MET A 117 -14.76 -12.02 -13.42
N ILE A 118 -15.28 -11.50 -12.33
CA ILE A 118 -16.53 -10.79 -12.30
C ILE A 118 -16.08 -9.42 -11.84
N GLU A 119 -15.96 -8.48 -12.79
CA GLU A 119 -15.92 -7.05 -12.49
C GLU A 119 -17.28 -6.67 -11.86
N VAL A 120 -17.56 -7.16 -10.65
CA VAL A 120 -18.53 -6.48 -9.82
C VAL A 120 -17.81 -5.21 -9.41
N PRO A 121 -18.31 -4.02 -9.77
CA PRO A 121 -17.73 -2.79 -9.25
C PRO A 121 -17.66 -2.91 -7.72
N LEU A 122 -16.48 -2.65 -7.17
CA LEU A 122 -16.31 -2.65 -5.72
C LEU A 122 -17.15 -1.51 -5.17
N ARG A 123 -18.15 -1.90 -4.39
CA ARG A 123 -19.02 -1.02 -3.65
C ARG A 123 -18.37 -0.78 -2.31
N THR A 124 -17.69 0.35 -2.22
CA THR A 124 -16.73 0.60 -1.15
C THR A 124 -17.28 1.59 -0.14
N LEU A 125 -17.16 1.26 1.14
CA LEU A 125 -17.31 2.23 2.22
C LEU A 125 -15.91 2.71 2.61
N LEU A 126 -15.59 3.96 2.30
CA LEU A 126 -14.35 4.60 2.72
C LEU A 126 -14.61 5.46 3.96
N ILE A 127 -13.85 5.25 5.02
CA ILE A 127 -13.96 6.03 6.27
C ILE A 127 -12.91 7.14 6.25
N SER A 128 -13.35 8.40 6.37
CA SER A 128 -12.49 9.59 6.43
C SER A 128 -12.53 10.19 7.84
N PRO A 129 -11.39 10.46 8.50
CA PRO A 129 -11.41 11.20 9.77
C PRO A 129 -12.01 12.59 9.60
N HIS A 130 -11.42 13.45 8.77
CA HIS A 130 -11.86 14.83 8.54
C HIS A 130 -12.33 15.08 7.11
N LEU A 131 -12.86 16.30 6.91
CA LEU A 131 -13.41 16.84 5.65
C LEU A 131 -12.30 17.23 4.67
N ASP A 132 -11.46 16.26 4.30
CA ASP A 132 -10.39 16.36 3.28
C ASP A 132 -9.63 15.03 3.14
N ASP A 133 -9.37 14.33 4.25
CA ASP A 133 -8.46 13.18 4.34
C ASP A 133 -8.68 12.09 3.27
N ALA A 134 -9.93 11.74 2.98
CA ALA A 134 -10.27 10.79 1.92
C ALA A 134 -9.78 11.24 0.54
N VAL A 135 -9.95 12.52 0.20
CA VAL A 135 -9.53 13.07 -1.09
C VAL A 135 -8.01 13.25 -1.12
N LEU A 136 -7.42 13.72 -0.02
CA LEU A 136 -5.97 13.88 0.08
C LEU A 136 -5.24 12.52 -0.04
N GLY A 137 -5.73 11.51 0.66
CA GLY A 137 -5.15 10.17 0.72
C GLY A 137 -5.49 9.27 -0.46
N CYS A 138 -6.72 9.35 -0.98
CA CYS A 138 -7.30 8.37 -1.90
C CYS A 138 -7.94 8.98 -3.17
N GLY A 139 -7.82 10.29 -3.42
CA GLY A 139 -8.54 10.97 -4.49
C GLY A 139 -8.32 10.38 -5.90
N ALA A 140 -7.14 9.88 -6.22
CA ALA A 140 -6.88 9.25 -7.52
C ALA A 140 -7.56 7.87 -7.61
N SER A 141 -7.57 7.11 -6.51
CA SER A 141 -8.30 5.84 -6.42
C SER A 141 -9.82 6.04 -6.50
N LEU A 142 -10.34 7.09 -5.84
CA LEU A 142 -11.75 7.48 -5.90
C LEU A 142 -12.20 7.86 -7.31
N ALA A 143 -11.39 8.63 -8.05
CA ALA A 143 -11.69 9.06 -9.43
C ALA A 143 -11.88 7.91 -10.44
N GLY A 144 -11.42 6.71 -10.09
CA GLY A 144 -11.55 5.49 -10.87
C GLY A 144 -12.59 4.49 -10.36
N ALA A 145 -13.27 4.81 -9.26
CA ALA A 145 -14.27 3.95 -8.64
C ALA A 145 -15.69 4.34 -9.10
N SER A 146 -16.63 3.40 -9.00
CA SER A 146 -17.99 3.58 -9.54
C SER A 146 -19.08 3.62 -8.48
N ASP A 147 -18.85 3.11 -7.27
CA ASP A 147 -19.83 3.11 -6.18
C ASP A 147 -19.13 3.23 -4.81
N VAL A 148 -18.75 4.47 -4.46
CA VAL A 148 -18.06 4.76 -3.20
C VAL A 148 -18.89 5.68 -2.33
N LEU A 149 -19.13 5.24 -1.09
CA LEU A 149 -19.64 6.07 -0.01
C LEU A 149 -18.46 6.47 0.87
N VAL A 150 -18.20 7.78 0.96
CA VAL A 150 -17.18 8.36 1.85
C VAL A 150 -17.87 8.79 3.14
N CYS A 151 -17.60 8.05 4.20
CA CYS A 151 -18.10 8.26 5.55
C CYS A 151 -17.13 9.14 6.35
N THR A 152 -17.40 10.43 6.42
CA THR A 152 -16.57 11.41 7.13
C THR A 152 -17.03 11.56 8.57
N VAL A 153 -16.12 11.37 9.51
CA VAL A 153 -16.41 11.22 10.94
C VAL A 153 -16.66 12.56 11.61
N PHE A 154 -15.66 13.45 11.56
CA PHE A 154 -15.65 14.67 12.35
C PHE A 154 -16.26 15.85 11.60
N THR A 155 -17.58 15.83 11.47
CA THR A 155 -18.36 16.85 10.74
C THR A 155 -19.29 17.67 11.63
N GLY A 156 -19.23 17.46 12.95
CA GLY A 156 -20.08 18.15 13.92
C GLY A 156 -19.61 19.58 14.20
N CYS A 157 -20.59 20.48 14.38
CA CYS A 157 -20.35 21.83 14.90
C CYS A 157 -20.63 21.84 16.41
N PRO A 158 -19.71 22.35 17.26
CA PRO A 158 -19.99 22.50 18.69
C PRO A 158 -21.15 23.47 18.93
N ALA A 159 -21.92 23.24 20.00
CA ALA A 159 -23.06 24.07 20.36
C ALA A 159 -22.64 25.44 20.93
N ALA A 160 -21.50 25.49 21.63
CA ALA A 160 -20.88 26.71 22.12
C ALA A 160 -20.20 27.47 20.98
N ASP A 161 -19.99 28.78 21.16
CA ASP A 161 -19.22 29.59 20.25
C ASP A 161 -17.73 29.25 20.40
N ALA A 162 -17.31 28.22 19.66
CA ALA A 162 -15.94 27.73 19.66
C ALA A 162 -15.11 28.44 18.58
N HIS A 163 -13.89 28.81 18.95
CA HIS A 163 -12.88 29.37 18.05
C HIS A 163 -11.57 28.65 18.32
N THR A 164 -10.90 28.17 17.28
CA THR A 164 -9.59 27.51 17.36
C THR A 164 -8.55 28.24 16.52
N ASP A 165 -7.28 28.02 16.81
CA ASP A 165 -6.17 28.54 15.98
C ASP A 165 -6.24 28.00 14.54
N TRP A 166 -6.79 26.79 14.37
CA TRP A 166 -6.95 26.17 13.05
C TRP A 166 -8.05 26.87 12.24
N ASP A 167 -9.17 27.23 12.87
CA ASP A 167 -10.23 28.01 12.23
C ASP A 167 -9.71 29.36 11.75
N ALA A 168 -8.96 30.06 12.61
CA ALA A 168 -8.33 31.33 12.24
C ALA A 168 -7.38 31.19 11.05
N GLN A 169 -6.56 30.14 11.00
CA GLN A 169 -5.65 29.84 9.88
C GLN A 169 -6.42 29.52 8.58
N CYS A 170 -7.52 28.78 8.69
CA CYS A 170 -8.46 28.53 7.60
C CYS A 170 -9.19 29.81 7.13
N GLY A 171 -9.17 30.88 7.93
CA GLY A 171 -9.84 32.14 7.63
C GLY A 171 -11.26 32.25 8.17
N PHE A 172 -11.63 31.42 9.13
CA PHE A 172 -12.93 31.47 9.79
C PHE A 172 -12.82 32.10 11.18
N PRO A 173 -13.81 32.88 11.61
CA PRO A 173 -13.85 33.46 12.94
C PRO A 173 -14.41 32.50 14.01
N ASP A 174 -15.07 31.41 13.63
CA ASP A 174 -15.64 30.45 14.57
C ASP A 174 -16.04 29.15 13.86
N ALA A 175 -16.34 28.12 14.66
CA ALA A 175 -16.78 26.82 14.20
C ALA A 175 -18.14 26.86 13.45
N ARG A 176 -19.03 27.81 13.78
CA ARG A 176 -20.34 27.94 13.12
C ARG A 176 -20.21 28.38 11.66
N GLN A 177 -19.14 29.07 11.32
CA GLN A 177 -18.78 29.42 9.94
C GLN A 177 -17.89 28.37 9.30
N ALA A 178 -16.92 27.82 10.05
CA ALA A 178 -15.98 26.84 9.53
C ALA A 178 -16.65 25.53 9.11
N MET A 179 -17.51 24.94 9.95
CA MET A 179 -18.02 23.60 9.70
C MET A 179 -18.97 23.51 8.49
N PRO A 180 -19.97 24.40 8.32
CA PRO A 180 -20.78 24.40 7.10
C PRO A 180 -19.96 24.64 5.83
N ALA A 181 -18.94 25.51 5.90
CA ALA A 181 -18.05 25.77 4.76
C ALA A 181 -17.24 24.53 4.38
N ARG A 182 -16.65 23.83 5.36
CA ARG A 182 -15.89 22.58 5.12
C ARG A 182 -16.77 21.45 4.60
N ILE A 183 -18.01 21.33 5.08
CA ILE A 183 -19.00 20.38 4.53
C ILE A 183 -19.26 20.64 3.04
N GLU A 184 -19.41 21.92 2.68
CA GLU A 184 -19.67 22.34 1.31
C GLU A 184 -18.42 22.17 0.41
N GLU A 185 -17.21 22.37 0.96
CA GLU A 185 -15.96 21.99 0.31
C GLU A 185 -15.87 20.49 0.03
N ASP A 186 -16.18 19.65 1.01
CA ASP A 186 -16.15 18.19 0.89
C ASP A 186 -17.17 17.67 -0.13
N ASN A 187 -18.40 18.19 -0.10
CA ASN A 187 -19.44 17.85 -1.07
C ASN A 187 -18.98 18.14 -2.50
N ARG A 188 -18.34 19.29 -2.75
CA ARG A 188 -17.80 19.62 -4.08
C ARG A 188 -16.67 18.70 -4.47
N ALA A 189 -15.72 18.47 -3.57
CA ALA A 189 -14.56 17.62 -3.84
C ALA A 189 -14.97 16.18 -4.17
N LEU A 190 -15.85 15.58 -3.37
CA LEU A 190 -16.38 14.24 -3.60
C LEU A 190 -17.24 14.15 -4.86
N GLY A 191 -18.02 15.20 -5.15
CA GLY A 191 -18.78 15.32 -6.39
C GLY A 191 -17.91 15.29 -7.65
N LEU A 192 -16.73 15.94 -7.63
CA LEU A 192 -15.75 15.89 -8.73
C LEU A 192 -15.19 14.47 -8.95
N LEU A 193 -15.12 13.66 -7.90
CA LEU A 193 -14.62 12.29 -7.94
C LEU A 193 -15.72 11.25 -8.17
N GLY A 194 -16.99 11.65 -8.23
CA GLY A 194 -18.14 10.75 -8.34
C GLY A 194 -18.43 9.93 -7.07
N ALA A 195 -17.94 10.37 -5.92
CA ALA A 195 -18.16 9.72 -4.63
C ALA A 195 -19.35 10.35 -3.89
N THR A 196 -20.06 9.54 -3.10
CA THR A 196 -21.20 10.01 -2.29
C THR A 196 -20.74 10.34 -0.87
N PRO A 197 -21.06 11.52 -0.31
CA PRO A 197 -20.74 11.85 1.07
C PRO A 197 -21.74 11.22 2.07
N LEU A 198 -21.22 10.77 3.21
CA LEU A 198 -21.95 10.49 4.45
C LEU A 198 -21.24 11.19 5.59
N HIS A 199 -21.90 12.15 6.25
CA HIS A 199 -21.32 12.95 7.33
C HIS A 199 -21.89 12.51 8.69
N LEU A 200 -21.04 12.04 9.60
CA LEU A 200 -21.49 11.40 10.86
C LEU A 200 -21.81 12.37 12.01
N GLY A 201 -21.33 13.61 11.94
CA GLY A 201 -21.65 14.66 12.91
C GLY A 201 -20.88 14.59 14.23
N PHE A 202 -19.82 13.79 14.34
CA PHE A 202 -18.97 13.80 15.53
C PHE A 202 -18.12 15.07 15.59
N LEU A 203 -17.80 15.53 16.80
CA LEU A 203 -16.95 16.71 16.99
C LEU A 203 -15.47 16.36 16.78
N ASP A 204 -14.78 17.16 15.98
CA ASP A 204 -13.31 17.16 15.89
C ASP A 204 -12.69 17.43 17.28
N SER A 205 -11.54 16.82 17.60
CA SER A 205 -10.84 17.02 18.87
C SER A 205 -10.54 18.49 19.18
N GLN A 206 -10.40 19.34 18.16
CA GLN A 206 -10.23 20.79 18.35
C GLN A 206 -11.44 21.45 19.02
N TYR A 207 -12.64 20.87 18.89
CA TYR A 207 -13.88 21.39 19.46
C TYR A 207 -14.28 20.71 20.77
N VAL A 208 -13.69 19.57 21.11
CA VAL A 208 -13.93 18.82 22.36
C VAL A 208 -13.77 19.67 23.63
N PRO A 209 -12.81 20.62 23.74
CA PRO A 209 -12.71 21.51 24.90
C PRO A 209 -13.91 22.43 25.13
N PHE A 210 -14.75 22.65 24.10
CA PHE A 210 -15.91 23.53 24.13
C PHE A 210 -17.24 22.77 24.25
N ALA A 211 -17.18 21.44 24.34
CA ALA A 211 -18.34 20.55 24.31
C ALA A 211 -18.63 19.94 25.68
N ALA A 212 -19.88 19.50 25.90
CA ALA A 212 -20.21 18.71 27.07
C ALA A 212 -19.56 17.32 26.97
N ASP A 213 -19.30 16.67 28.11
CA ASP A 213 -18.69 15.33 28.13
C ASP A 213 -19.49 14.29 27.32
N ALA A 214 -20.81 14.45 27.26
CA ALA A 214 -21.70 13.56 26.50
C ALA A 214 -21.53 13.67 24.97
N ASP A 215 -21.02 14.82 24.49
CA ASP A 215 -20.83 15.10 23.06
C ASP A 215 -19.43 14.69 22.59
N LYS A 216 -18.56 14.26 23.50
CA LYS A 216 -17.20 13.84 23.16
C LYS A 216 -17.23 12.54 22.37
N PRO A 217 -16.56 12.48 21.21
CA PRO A 217 -16.46 11.24 20.45
C PRO A 217 -15.78 10.15 21.29
N THR A 218 -16.30 8.93 21.22
CA THR A 218 -15.70 7.77 21.86
C THR A 218 -15.52 6.65 20.84
N ARG A 219 -14.51 5.80 21.04
CA ARG A 219 -14.23 4.65 20.18
C ARG A 219 -15.49 3.80 19.97
N GLY A 220 -16.21 3.50 21.06
CA GLY A 220 -17.45 2.73 21.00
C GLY A 220 -18.59 3.42 20.26
N ALA A 221 -18.70 4.75 20.30
CA ALA A 221 -19.72 5.49 19.53
C ALA A 221 -19.40 5.47 18.03
N LEU A 222 -18.13 5.69 17.66
CA LEU A 222 -17.67 5.60 16.27
C LEU A 222 -17.85 4.18 15.73
N THR A 223 -17.46 3.14 16.48
CA THR A 223 -17.65 1.75 16.08
C THR A 223 -19.12 1.44 15.78
N ARG A 224 -20.05 1.91 16.62
CA ARG A 224 -21.50 1.73 16.36
C ARG A 224 -21.92 2.43 15.07
N ALA A 225 -21.52 3.69 14.87
CA ALA A 225 -21.84 4.42 13.65
C ALA A 225 -21.28 3.75 12.39
N PHE A 226 -20.07 3.15 12.47
CA PHE A 226 -19.51 2.39 11.36
C PHE A 226 -20.25 1.09 11.09
N LEU A 227 -20.66 0.36 12.13
CA LEU A 227 -21.52 -0.82 11.97
C LEU A 227 -22.85 -0.45 11.31
N ASP A 228 -23.50 0.63 11.76
CA ASP A 228 -24.74 1.13 11.16
C ASP A 228 -24.54 1.51 9.68
N ALA A 229 -23.42 2.17 9.35
CA ALA A 229 -23.07 2.50 7.97
C ALA A 229 -22.80 1.25 7.12
N ILE A 230 -22.11 0.23 7.66
CA ILE A 230 -21.88 -1.06 6.99
C ILE A 230 -23.21 -1.77 6.74
N ASP A 231 -24.10 -1.83 7.72
CA ASP A 231 -25.38 -2.52 7.63
C ASP A 231 -26.38 -1.81 6.71
N THR A 232 -26.36 -0.48 6.70
CA THR A 232 -27.23 0.35 5.84
C THR A 232 -26.72 0.37 4.41
N TYR A 233 -25.42 0.66 4.24
CA TYR A 233 -24.83 0.72 2.92
C TYR A 233 -24.75 -0.68 2.33
N ARG A 234 -24.26 -1.71 3.03
CA ARG A 234 -23.90 -3.05 2.50
C ARG A 234 -22.74 -2.98 1.49
N PRO A 235 -21.56 -2.49 1.90
CA PRO A 235 -20.37 -2.51 1.06
C PRO A 235 -19.90 -3.94 0.81
N ASN A 236 -19.14 -4.13 -0.27
CA ASN A 236 -18.38 -5.36 -0.53
C ASN A 236 -16.88 -5.20 -0.24
N ALA A 237 -16.44 -4.00 0.15
CA ALA A 237 -15.10 -3.70 0.65
C ALA A 237 -15.11 -2.49 1.59
N LEU A 238 -14.20 -2.48 2.57
CA LEU A 238 -13.95 -1.35 3.44
C LEU A 238 -12.60 -0.69 3.10
N MET A 239 -12.58 0.63 3.12
CA MET A 239 -11.35 1.42 3.10
C MET A 239 -11.27 2.24 4.39
N ILE A 240 -10.20 2.07 5.17
CA ILE A 240 -10.06 2.70 6.49
C ILE A 240 -8.72 3.46 6.60
N PRO A 241 -8.60 4.52 7.41
CA PRO A 241 -7.32 5.19 7.62
C PRO A 241 -6.39 4.29 8.43
N LEU A 242 -5.07 4.41 8.22
CA LEU A 242 -4.07 3.78 9.09
C LEU A 242 -3.96 4.45 10.46
N GLY A 243 -4.53 5.64 10.64
CA GLY A 243 -4.56 6.30 11.93
C GLY A 243 -3.22 6.94 12.28
N LEU A 244 -2.63 7.68 11.34
CA LEU A 244 -1.30 8.26 11.46
C LEU A 244 -1.34 9.63 12.14
N PHE A 245 -0.39 9.87 13.07
CA PHE A 245 -0.08 11.15 13.71
C PHE A 245 -1.15 11.74 14.66
N HIS A 246 -2.35 12.07 14.16
CA HIS A 246 -3.36 12.84 14.88
C HIS A 246 -4.21 11.94 15.79
N SER A 247 -4.69 12.47 16.93
CA SER A 247 -5.51 11.70 17.88
C SER A 247 -6.83 11.23 17.26
N ASP A 248 -7.44 12.08 16.44
CA ASP A 248 -8.69 11.75 15.75
C ASP A 248 -8.50 10.63 14.72
N HIS A 249 -7.36 10.64 14.02
CA HIS A 249 -6.99 9.56 13.08
C HIS A 249 -6.80 8.24 13.82
N ALA A 250 -6.09 8.26 14.95
CA ALA A 250 -5.91 7.07 15.77
C ALA A 250 -7.25 6.53 16.30
N LEU A 251 -8.14 7.41 16.78
CA LEU A 251 -9.46 7.06 17.28
C LEU A 251 -10.34 6.42 16.18
N VAL A 252 -10.35 7.01 14.99
CA VAL A 252 -11.09 6.49 13.83
C VAL A 252 -10.53 5.15 13.38
N HIS A 253 -9.21 5.03 13.26
CA HIS A 253 -8.55 3.78 12.91
C HIS A 253 -8.93 2.65 13.87
N GLU A 254 -8.83 2.90 15.18
CA GLU A 254 -9.18 1.90 16.19
C GLU A 254 -10.65 1.48 16.12
N ALA A 255 -11.56 2.45 16.00
CA ALA A 255 -12.99 2.20 15.90
C ALA A 255 -13.37 1.48 14.60
N ALA A 256 -12.71 1.80 13.49
CA ALA A 256 -12.90 1.18 12.19
C ALA A 256 -12.37 -0.27 12.17
N CYS A 257 -11.22 -0.54 12.79
CA CYS A 257 -10.74 -1.90 13.00
C CYS A 257 -11.74 -2.72 13.84
N ASP A 258 -12.30 -2.15 14.91
CA ASP A 258 -13.29 -2.85 15.74
C ASP A 258 -14.55 -3.21 14.95
N ALA A 259 -15.03 -2.30 14.10
CA ALA A 259 -16.18 -2.52 13.24
C ALA A 259 -15.87 -3.58 12.17
N TRP A 260 -14.72 -3.47 11.50
CA TRP A 260 -14.28 -4.44 10.50
C TRP A 260 -14.11 -5.84 11.08
N LEU A 261 -13.52 -5.99 12.27
CA LEU A 261 -13.36 -7.31 12.90
C LEU A 261 -14.70 -8.00 13.24
N ARG A 262 -15.83 -7.27 13.26
CA ARG A 262 -17.19 -7.86 13.34
C ARG A 262 -17.73 -8.32 11.99
N HIS A 263 -17.12 -7.87 10.90
CA HIS A 263 -17.40 -8.20 9.50
C HIS A 263 -16.11 -8.60 8.77
N ALA A 264 -15.32 -9.49 9.38
CA ALA A 264 -13.99 -9.86 8.88
C ALA A 264 -14.03 -10.62 7.54
N ASP A 265 -15.23 -10.97 7.07
CA ASP A 265 -15.50 -11.47 5.72
C ASP A 265 -15.42 -10.38 4.64
N LEU A 266 -15.54 -9.11 5.01
CA LEU A 266 -15.33 -7.99 4.12
C LEU A 266 -13.82 -7.76 3.90
N PRO A 267 -13.36 -7.68 2.63
CA PRO A 267 -12.03 -7.17 2.31
C PRO A 267 -11.84 -5.78 2.94
N CYS A 268 -10.72 -5.60 3.67
CA CYS A 268 -10.38 -4.33 4.28
C CYS A 268 -9.04 -3.83 3.74
N ILE A 269 -9.05 -2.58 3.28
CA ILE A 269 -7.89 -1.89 2.76
C ILE A 269 -7.62 -0.68 3.65
N ALA A 270 -6.45 -0.60 4.26
CA ALA A 270 -6.01 0.59 4.96
C ALA A 270 -5.25 1.53 4.03
N TYR A 271 -5.55 2.82 4.06
CA TYR A 271 -4.82 3.83 3.29
C TYR A 271 -3.87 4.64 4.18
N GLU A 272 -2.72 5.02 3.62
CA GLU A 272 -1.79 5.93 4.28
C GLU A 272 -2.25 7.38 4.14
N GLU A 273 -2.62 8.01 5.26
CA GLU A 273 -3.05 9.41 5.25
C GLU A 273 -1.93 10.33 4.74
N ALA A 274 -2.24 11.11 3.71
CA ALA A 274 -1.38 12.18 3.21
C ALA A 274 -1.10 13.19 4.34
N LEU A 275 -0.04 14.00 4.19
CA LEU A 275 0.49 14.92 5.22
C LEU A 275 1.18 14.20 6.40
N TYR A 276 0.78 12.96 6.72
CA TYR A 276 1.29 12.22 7.87
C TYR A 276 2.19 11.05 7.50
N ARG A 277 1.95 10.39 6.36
CA ARG A 277 2.74 9.22 5.90
C ARG A 277 4.24 9.45 5.72
N CYS A 278 4.66 10.69 5.48
CA CYS A 278 6.08 11.05 5.37
C CYS A 278 6.73 11.37 6.72
N LYS A 279 5.96 11.41 7.83
CA LYS A 279 6.52 11.62 9.17
C LYS A 279 7.28 10.37 9.63
N ARG A 280 8.48 10.61 10.15
CA ARG A 280 9.42 9.54 10.54
C ARG A 280 8.78 8.55 11.51
N ALA A 281 8.94 7.27 11.21
CA ALA A 281 8.59 6.13 12.06
C ALA A 281 7.08 5.91 12.33
N LEU A 282 6.15 6.77 11.86
CA LEU A 282 4.73 6.62 12.19
C LEU A 282 4.12 5.37 11.57
N LEU A 283 4.38 5.14 10.28
CA LEU A 283 3.91 3.94 9.58
C LEU A 283 4.46 2.67 10.24
N GLN A 284 5.77 2.64 10.53
CA GLN A 284 6.41 1.48 11.16
C GLN A 284 5.79 1.16 12.53
N LYS A 285 5.51 2.17 13.35
CA LYS A 285 4.83 2.01 14.64
C LYS A 285 3.41 1.46 14.45
N ARG A 286 2.65 1.97 13.46
CA ARG A 286 1.30 1.50 13.20
C ARG A 286 1.28 0.05 12.71
N LEU A 287 2.19 -0.35 11.83
CA LEU A 287 2.30 -1.73 11.36
C LEU A 287 2.66 -2.69 12.51
N ALA A 288 3.51 -2.26 13.44
CA ALA A 288 3.82 -3.03 14.64
C ALA A 288 2.60 -3.19 15.57
N ASP A 289 1.85 -2.10 15.81
CA ASP A 289 0.59 -2.11 16.58
C ASP A 289 -0.45 -3.06 15.98
N LEU A 290 -0.64 -3.02 14.65
CA LEU A 290 -1.55 -3.95 13.96
C LEU A 290 -1.14 -5.41 14.17
N LEU A 291 0.15 -5.71 14.01
CA LEU A 291 0.66 -7.07 14.21
C LEU A 291 0.49 -7.55 15.66
N GLU A 292 0.76 -6.69 16.65
CA GLU A 292 0.52 -6.98 18.08
C GLU A 292 -0.96 -7.26 18.38
N ARG A 293 -1.86 -6.63 17.63
CA ARG A 293 -3.32 -6.85 17.70
C ARG A 293 -3.79 -8.04 16.88
N GLY A 294 -2.88 -8.81 16.27
CA GLY A 294 -3.21 -9.97 15.46
C GLY A 294 -3.83 -9.61 14.10
N ILE A 295 -3.44 -8.46 13.54
CA ILE A 295 -3.84 -8.02 12.21
C ILE A 295 -2.59 -7.95 11.33
N GLU A 296 -2.57 -8.74 10.26
CA GLU A 296 -1.51 -8.68 9.25
C GLU A 296 -1.84 -7.58 8.24
N ALA A 297 -0.85 -6.73 7.94
CA ALA A 297 -0.97 -5.67 6.96
C ALA A 297 0.02 -5.92 5.83
N THR A 298 -0.50 -6.19 4.63
CA THR A 298 0.29 -6.50 3.44
C THR A 298 0.15 -5.37 2.41
N PRO A 299 1.25 -4.80 1.87
CA PRO A 299 1.15 -3.76 0.85
C PRO A 299 0.27 -4.21 -0.33
N LEU A 300 -0.74 -3.40 -0.65
CA LEU A 300 -1.63 -3.69 -1.77
C LEU A 300 -0.95 -3.29 -3.08
N ASN A 301 -0.47 -4.30 -3.81
CA ASN A 301 0.09 -4.11 -5.14
C ASN A 301 -1.01 -4.19 -6.20
N ALA A 302 -1.81 -3.14 -6.30
CA ALA A 302 -2.84 -3.04 -7.33
C ALA A 302 -2.22 -2.94 -8.73
N ARG A 303 -2.91 -3.50 -9.74
CA ARG A 303 -2.53 -3.29 -11.13
C ARG A 303 -2.68 -1.81 -11.45
N LEU A 304 -1.59 -1.17 -11.86
CA LEU A 304 -1.61 0.22 -12.28
C LEU A 304 -2.52 0.37 -13.51
N PRO A 305 -3.35 1.43 -13.56
CA PRO A 305 -4.07 1.77 -14.79
C PRO A 305 -3.07 2.09 -15.90
N ASP A 306 -3.56 2.11 -17.15
CA ASP A 306 -2.74 2.66 -18.22
C ASP A 306 -2.39 4.14 -17.96
N HIS A 307 -1.39 4.63 -18.67
CA HIS A 307 -0.85 5.97 -18.43
C HIS A 307 -1.89 7.08 -18.62
N ALA A 308 -2.80 6.95 -19.57
CA ALA A 308 -3.81 7.98 -19.83
C ALA A 308 -4.83 8.05 -18.70
N GLU A 309 -5.28 6.89 -18.22
CA GLU A 309 -6.18 6.79 -17.08
C GLU A 309 -5.51 7.21 -15.77
N ALA A 310 -4.24 6.88 -15.57
CA ALA A 310 -3.45 7.37 -14.43
C ALA A 310 -3.41 8.90 -14.40
N GLN A 311 -3.07 9.53 -15.53
CA GLN A 311 -3.03 10.99 -15.66
C GLN A 311 -4.40 11.63 -15.43
N ARG A 312 -5.48 11.01 -15.94
CA ARG A 312 -6.85 11.47 -15.72
C ARG A 312 -7.19 11.47 -14.23
N ARG A 313 -6.89 10.39 -13.52
CA ARG A 313 -7.16 10.26 -12.07
C ARG A 313 -6.36 11.26 -11.24
N GLU A 314 -5.09 11.48 -11.58
CA GLU A 314 -4.25 12.47 -10.91
C GLU A 314 -4.75 13.91 -11.15
N ALA A 315 -5.23 14.23 -12.36
CA ALA A 315 -5.83 15.51 -12.67
C ALA A 315 -7.11 15.75 -11.85
N LEU A 316 -8.00 14.76 -11.80
CA LEU A 316 -9.23 14.82 -11.00
C LEU A 316 -8.93 14.93 -9.51
N LYS A 317 -7.94 14.18 -8.99
CA LYS A 317 -7.46 14.33 -7.61
C LYS A 317 -7.03 15.77 -7.36
N ARG A 318 -6.25 16.37 -8.26
CA ARG A 318 -5.78 17.76 -8.10
C ARG A 318 -6.94 18.76 -8.08
N GLU A 319 -7.93 18.60 -8.94
CA GLU A 319 -9.14 19.41 -8.94
C GLU A 319 -9.93 19.27 -7.64
N ALA A 320 -10.13 18.04 -7.15
CA ALA A 320 -10.83 17.77 -5.91
C ALA A 320 -10.08 18.31 -4.68
N VAL A 321 -8.76 18.18 -4.63
CA VAL A 321 -7.92 18.79 -3.57
C VAL A 321 -8.08 20.31 -3.56
N ASN A 322 -8.14 20.95 -4.74
CA ASN A 322 -8.35 22.40 -4.85
C ASN A 322 -9.75 22.85 -4.41
N ALA A 323 -10.71 21.93 -4.21
CA ALA A 323 -12.03 22.25 -3.68
C ALA A 323 -12.06 22.45 -2.16
N TYR A 324 -10.92 22.29 -1.46
CA TYR A 324 -10.71 22.57 -0.03
C TYR A 324 -9.88 23.84 0.23
N PRO A 325 -10.30 25.04 -0.25
CA PRO A 325 -9.51 26.26 -0.12
C PRO A 325 -9.21 26.62 1.35
N SER A 326 -10.11 26.30 2.29
CA SER A 326 -9.87 26.54 3.71
C SER A 326 -8.67 25.73 4.25
N GLN A 327 -8.58 24.44 3.91
CA GLN A 327 -7.52 23.54 4.37
C GLN A 327 -6.19 23.90 3.71
N LEU A 328 -6.18 24.11 2.38
CA LEU A 328 -4.98 24.51 1.65
C LEU A 328 -4.40 25.82 2.15
N LYS A 329 -5.25 26.77 2.57
CA LYS A 329 -4.81 28.02 3.20
C LYS A 329 -4.10 27.76 4.53
N ALA A 330 -4.65 26.90 5.38
CA ALA A 330 -4.06 26.57 6.68
C ALA A 330 -2.76 25.77 6.55
N PHE A 331 -2.67 24.84 5.60
CA PHE A 331 -1.42 24.12 5.31
C PHE A 331 -0.32 25.05 4.80
N GLY A 332 -0.68 26.12 4.08
CA GLY A 332 0.27 27.04 3.45
C GLY A 332 0.86 26.48 2.14
N PRO A 333 1.63 27.30 1.40
CA PRO A 333 2.04 27.00 0.02
C PRO A 333 2.86 25.71 -0.14
N ASP A 334 3.64 25.33 0.87
CA ASP A 334 4.51 24.15 0.85
C ASP A 334 4.01 23.02 1.78
N GLY A 335 2.85 23.19 2.41
CA GLY A 335 2.37 22.31 3.49
C GLY A 335 1.75 21.00 3.04
N TYR A 336 1.45 20.85 1.74
CA TYR A 336 0.67 19.72 1.22
C TYR A 336 1.29 19.07 -0.01
N GLY A 337 2.59 19.28 -0.27
CA GLY A 337 3.29 18.67 -1.42
C GLY A 337 3.21 17.13 -1.44
N ASP A 338 3.16 16.50 -0.26
CA ASP A 338 2.97 15.06 -0.12
C ASP A 338 1.65 14.58 -0.72
N VAL A 339 0.56 15.36 -0.70
CA VAL A 339 -0.79 14.95 -1.17
C VAL A 339 -0.77 14.40 -2.60
N PHE A 340 0.11 14.91 -3.46
CA PHE A 340 0.22 14.51 -4.86
C PHE A 340 1.25 13.41 -5.12
N LEU A 341 1.91 12.88 -4.09
CA LEU A 341 2.70 11.66 -4.21
C LEU A 341 1.80 10.43 -4.39
N PRO A 342 2.32 9.32 -4.95
CA PRO A 342 1.56 8.10 -5.15
C PRO A 342 0.86 7.61 -3.88
N GLU A 343 -0.41 7.25 -4.02
CA GLU A 343 -1.24 6.72 -2.95
C GLU A 343 -0.73 5.33 -2.54
N ARG A 344 -0.78 5.01 -1.24
CA ARG A 344 -0.30 3.75 -0.69
C ARG A 344 -1.37 3.09 0.17
N PHE A 345 -1.52 1.80 -0.03
CA PHE A 345 -2.60 0.99 0.53
C PHE A 345 -2.07 -0.33 1.07
N TRP A 346 -2.80 -0.89 2.04
CA TRP A 346 -2.45 -2.11 2.75
C TRP A 346 -3.69 -2.99 2.87
N THR A 347 -3.65 -4.22 2.37
CA THR A 347 -4.67 -5.22 2.70
C THR A 347 -4.52 -5.60 4.16
N LEU A 348 -5.62 -5.55 4.91
CA LEU A 348 -5.68 -6.00 6.30
C LEU A 348 -6.38 -7.36 6.38
N GLU A 349 -5.76 -8.28 7.10
CA GLU A 349 -6.29 -9.63 7.34
C GLU A 349 -6.12 -9.99 8.82
N PRO A 350 -7.10 -10.65 9.47
CA PRO A 350 -6.86 -11.25 10.77
C PRO A 350 -5.72 -12.27 10.63
N ALA A 351 -4.72 -12.20 11.50
CA ALA A 351 -3.62 -13.15 11.49
C ALA A 351 -4.16 -14.57 11.64
N GLU A 352 -3.72 -15.48 10.76
CA GLU A 352 -4.03 -16.90 10.93
C GLU A 352 -3.56 -17.33 12.32
N THR A 353 -4.43 -17.99 13.08
CA THR A 353 -4.04 -18.51 14.39
C THR A 353 -2.88 -19.48 14.17
N ARG A 354 -1.66 -19.06 14.50
CA ARG A 354 -0.48 -19.94 14.46
C ARG A 354 -0.69 -21.02 15.52
N ALA A 355 -1.26 -22.15 15.09
CA ALA A 355 -1.49 -23.34 15.89
C ALA A 355 -0.18 -24.00 16.32
#